data_AF-A0A443S574-F1
#
_entry.id   AF-A0A443S574-F1
#
_cell.length_a   1.000
_cell.length_b   1.000
_cell.length_c   1.000
_cell.angle_alpha   90.00
_cell.angle_beta   90.00
_cell.angle_gamma   90.00
#
_symmetry.space_group_name_H-M   'P 1'
#
loop_
_entity.id
_entity.type
_entity.pdbx_description
1 polymer ?
#
loop_
_entity_poly.entity_id
_entity_poly.type
_entity_poly.pdbx_seq_one_letter_code
_entity_poly.pdbx_strand_id
1 'polypeptide(L)'
;PPQQGQQFHPQQQGPPQQQQGPGGEQPPYPGSPQIYWGRCPQLEPTMDEKVKKAAVITKCLETTPVPQNITQESVEVHREQVAACALQMEGWFNDKGLYKYDKAESEIKAKRLSKEIEERILSYHKQCKEEAEEKFPVSNKALISQIQLYQACMDYFISDVCGIDVLRR
;
A
#
# COMPACT_ATOMS: atom_id res chain seq x y z
N PRO A 1 73.65 11.26 14.81
CA PRO A 1 72.64 11.75 13.84
C PRO A 1 71.86 10.59 13.20
N PRO A 2 70.57 10.46 13.56
CA PRO A 2 69.57 10.26 12.50
C PRO A 2 68.26 11.01 12.78
N GLN A 3 67.37 10.91 11.80
CA GLN A 3 66.35 11.87 11.43
C GLN A 3 65.07 11.83 12.27
N GLN A 4 64.37 12.97 12.19
CA GLN A 4 63.07 13.27 12.75
C GLN A 4 61.97 12.36 12.21
N GLY A 5 61.08 11.93 13.10
CA GLY A 5 59.77 11.36 12.79
C GLY A 5 58.81 11.76 13.90
N GLN A 6 58.13 12.90 13.73
CA GLN A 6 57.11 13.38 14.65
C GLN A 6 55.93 12.40 14.67
N GLN A 7 55.70 11.79 15.83
CA GLN A 7 54.49 11.04 16.17
C GLN A 7 53.29 12.00 16.25
N PHE A 8 52.36 11.87 15.30
CA PHE A 8 51.02 12.42 15.43
C PHE A 8 50.13 11.41 16.14
N HIS A 9 49.60 11.82 17.30
CA HIS A 9 48.56 11.10 18.03
C HIS A 9 47.23 11.24 17.28
N PRO A 10 46.51 10.15 16.95
CA PRO A 10 45.12 10.26 16.54
C PRO A 10 44.24 10.46 17.78
N GLN A 11 43.60 11.64 17.84
CA GLN A 11 42.46 11.94 18.72
C GLN A 11 41.40 10.84 18.58
N GLN A 12 41.02 10.23 19.70
CA GLN A 12 39.82 9.42 19.80
C GLN A 12 38.59 10.32 19.59
N GLN A 13 37.96 10.22 18.43
CA GLN A 13 36.61 10.73 18.21
C GLN A 13 35.63 9.67 18.70
N GLY A 14 34.94 9.96 19.81
CA GLY A 14 33.78 9.17 20.24
C GLY A 14 32.64 9.24 19.22
N PRO A 15 31.74 8.24 19.18
CA PRO A 15 30.62 8.23 18.25
C PRO A 15 29.66 9.39 18.56
N PRO A 16 29.08 10.06 17.55
CA PRO A 16 28.05 11.06 17.78
C PRO A 16 26.81 10.40 18.37
N GLN A 17 26.43 10.82 19.58
CA GLN A 17 25.14 10.53 20.20
C GLN A 17 24.02 11.06 19.29
N GLN A 18 23.24 10.17 18.71
CA GLN A 18 21.93 10.53 18.16
C GLN A 18 21.00 10.85 19.33
N GLN A 19 20.77 12.14 19.54
CA GLN A 19 19.68 12.66 20.37
C GLN A 19 18.35 12.24 19.75
N GLN A 20 17.68 11.27 20.37
CA GLN A 20 16.27 11.01 20.18
C GLN A 20 15.47 12.14 20.85
N GLY A 21 15.03 13.11 20.06
CA GLY A 21 13.97 14.05 20.43
C GLY A 21 12.58 13.43 20.17
N PRO A 22 11.53 13.84 20.92
CA PRO A 22 10.22 13.24 20.79
C PRO A 22 9.49 13.73 19.53
N GLY A 23 9.03 12.80 18.70
CA GLY A 23 7.83 12.96 17.85
C GLY A 23 7.78 14.11 16.86
N GLY A 24 8.88 14.39 16.13
CA GLY A 24 8.85 15.35 15.02
C GLY A 24 8.13 14.79 13.79
N GLU A 25 7.06 15.46 13.38
CA GLU A 25 6.42 15.35 12.06
C GLU A 25 7.49 15.21 10.96
N GLN A 26 7.51 14.09 10.23
CA GLN A 26 8.22 14.07 8.95
C GLN A 26 7.41 14.90 7.97
N PRO A 27 7.90 16.08 7.50
CA PRO A 27 7.25 16.77 6.40
C PRO A 27 7.19 15.83 5.19
N PRO A 28 6.14 15.90 4.34
CA PRO A 28 6.09 15.11 3.11
C PRO A 28 7.39 15.31 2.34
N TYR A 29 8.04 14.20 1.95
CA TYR A 29 9.27 14.23 1.16
C TYR A 29 9.09 15.24 0.01
N PRO A 30 10.01 16.22 -0.15
CA PRO A 30 9.90 17.20 -1.22
C PRO A 30 9.90 16.45 -2.57
N GLY A 31 8.72 16.39 -3.20
CA GLY A 31 8.51 15.65 -4.46
C GLY A 31 7.43 14.57 -4.43
N SER A 32 6.71 14.34 -3.32
CA SER A 32 5.54 13.44 -3.36
C SER A 32 4.47 13.97 -4.32
N PRO A 33 3.94 13.15 -5.25
CA PRO A 33 2.89 13.58 -6.17
C PRO A 33 1.67 14.11 -5.41
N GLN A 34 1.09 15.20 -5.89
CA GLN A 34 -0.16 15.70 -5.33
C GLN A 34 -1.32 15.02 -6.06
N ILE A 35 -2.29 14.52 -5.33
CA ILE A 35 -3.46 13.84 -5.90
C ILE A 35 -4.64 14.81 -5.89
N TYR A 36 -5.24 15.02 -7.06
CA TYR A 36 -6.54 15.66 -7.19
C TYR A 36 -7.62 14.59 -7.09
N TRP A 37 -8.46 14.66 -6.07
CA TRP A 37 -9.50 13.65 -5.80
C TRP A 37 -10.81 13.88 -6.57
N GLY A 38 -10.86 14.92 -7.41
CA GLY A 38 -12.01 15.20 -8.28
C GLY A 38 -13.32 15.38 -7.53
N ARG A 39 -14.35 14.71 -8.03
CA ARG A 39 -15.72 14.73 -7.48
C ARG A 39 -15.86 13.93 -6.18
N CYS A 40 -14.79 13.28 -5.73
CA CYS A 40 -14.81 12.37 -4.59
C CYS A 40 -13.75 12.70 -3.52
N PRO A 41 -13.73 13.94 -2.97
CA PRO A 41 -12.75 14.32 -1.93
C PRO A 41 -12.78 13.43 -0.67
N GLN A 42 -13.92 12.82 -0.35
CA GLN A 42 -14.06 11.88 0.76
C GLN A 42 -13.27 10.56 0.59
N LEU A 43 -12.73 10.30 -0.60
CA LEU A 43 -11.85 9.15 -0.83
C LEU A 43 -10.41 9.44 -0.39
N GLU A 44 -10.05 10.69 -0.13
CA GLU A 44 -8.75 11.03 0.41
C GLU A 44 -8.52 10.35 1.76
N PRO A 45 -7.45 9.53 1.91
CA PRO A 45 -7.14 8.94 3.18
C PRO A 45 -6.71 10.01 4.19
N THR A 46 -7.31 9.96 5.37
CA THR A 46 -6.86 10.73 6.53
C THR A 46 -5.43 10.35 6.92
N MET A 47 -4.76 11.20 7.68
CA MET A 47 -3.40 10.89 8.17
C MET A 47 -3.38 9.63 9.03
N ASP A 48 -4.38 9.42 9.87
CA ASP A 48 -4.50 8.23 10.69
C ASP A 48 -4.65 6.96 9.84
N GLU A 49 -5.43 7.00 8.76
CA GLU A 49 -5.55 5.88 7.82
C GLU A 49 -4.22 5.58 7.13
N LYS A 50 -3.47 6.63 6.70
CA LYS A 50 -2.15 6.48 6.09
C LYS A 50 -1.16 5.83 7.07
N VAL A 51 -1.12 6.30 8.32
CA VAL A 51 -0.23 5.76 9.36
C VAL A 51 -0.58 4.30 9.70
N LYS A 52 -1.88 4.00 9.88
CA LYS A 52 -2.33 2.62 10.14
C LYS A 52 -1.98 1.70 8.99
N LYS A 53 -2.20 2.14 7.74
CA LYS A 53 -1.85 1.36 6.56
C LYS A 53 -0.35 1.13 6.46
N ALA A 54 0.46 2.16 6.68
CA ALA A 54 1.92 2.05 6.68
C ALA A 54 2.40 1.01 7.71
N ALA A 55 1.84 1.04 8.93
CA ALA A 55 2.20 0.07 9.98
C ALA A 55 1.88 -1.38 9.58
N VAL A 56 0.75 -1.64 8.90
CA VAL A 56 0.42 -2.97 8.37
C VAL A 56 1.46 -3.41 7.33
N ILE A 57 1.80 -2.54 6.38
CA ILE A 57 2.77 -2.85 5.33
C ILE A 57 4.16 -3.11 5.93
N THR A 58 4.62 -2.27 6.85
CA THR A 58 5.90 -2.46 7.55
C THR A 58 5.96 -3.82 8.23
N LYS A 59 4.92 -4.19 8.99
CA LYS A 59 4.87 -5.49 9.66
C LYS A 59 4.92 -6.65 8.66
N CYS A 60 4.19 -6.55 7.55
CA CYS A 60 4.21 -7.59 6.52
C CYS A 60 5.56 -7.72 5.81
N LEU A 61 6.26 -6.61 5.58
CA LEU A 61 7.62 -6.63 5.03
C LEU A 61 8.62 -7.26 6.01
N GLU A 62 8.50 -7.00 7.31
CA GLU A 62 9.37 -7.59 8.34
C GLU A 62 9.21 -9.12 8.44
N THR A 63 7.99 -9.63 8.23
CA THR A 63 7.70 -11.07 8.35
C THR A 63 7.82 -11.83 7.04
N THR A 64 7.85 -11.15 5.90
CA THR A 64 7.94 -11.79 4.58
C THR A 64 9.40 -11.85 4.13
N PRO A 65 10.01 -13.04 3.97
CA PRO A 65 11.40 -13.14 3.57
C PRO A 65 11.66 -12.48 2.22
N VAL A 66 12.69 -11.63 2.16
CA VAL A 66 13.19 -11.09 0.89
C VAL A 66 13.89 -12.23 0.13
N PRO A 67 13.59 -12.42 -1.18
CA PRO A 67 14.23 -13.47 -1.96
C PRO A 67 15.75 -13.26 -2.04
N GLN A 68 16.52 -14.34 -1.90
CA GLN A 68 17.99 -14.28 -1.98
C GLN A 68 18.49 -14.10 -3.42
N ASN A 69 17.80 -14.69 -4.40
CA ASN A 69 18.09 -14.57 -5.82
C ASN A 69 17.01 -13.72 -6.47
N ILE A 70 17.33 -12.46 -6.77
CA ILE A 70 16.37 -11.51 -7.33
C ILE A 70 16.15 -11.81 -8.82
N THR A 71 15.07 -12.53 -9.11
CA THR A 71 14.46 -12.67 -10.43
C THR A 71 13.11 -11.97 -10.47
N GLN A 72 12.58 -11.68 -11.67
CA GLN A 72 11.24 -11.10 -11.81
C GLN A 72 10.17 -11.95 -11.10
N GLU A 73 10.20 -13.27 -11.33
CA GLU A 73 9.29 -14.21 -10.67
C GLU A 73 9.41 -14.16 -9.15
N SER A 74 10.64 -14.11 -8.61
CA SER A 74 10.85 -14.02 -7.15
C SER A 74 10.29 -12.72 -6.55
N VAL A 75 10.35 -11.61 -7.31
CA VAL A 75 9.80 -10.32 -6.88
C VAL A 75 8.28 -10.34 -6.93
N GLU A 76 7.68 -10.96 -7.95
CA GLU A 76 6.24 -11.13 -8.05
C GLU A 76 5.70 -11.99 -6.90
N VAL A 77 6.32 -13.14 -6.63
CA VAL A 77 5.96 -14.00 -5.49
C VAL A 77 6.09 -13.26 -4.16
N HIS A 78 7.17 -12.51 -3.94
CA HIS A 78 7.35 -11.72 -2.72
C HIS A 78 6.25 -10.65 -2.58
N ARG A 79 5.90 -9.95 -3.67
CA ARG A 79 4.81 -8.96 -3.68
C ARG A 79 3.46 -9.59 -3.34
N GLU A 80 3.16 -10.77 -3.90
CA GLU A 80 1.94 -11.51 -3.59
C GLU A 80 1.88 -11.91 -2.11
N GLN A 81 2.99 -12.37 -1.54
CA GLN A 81 3.08 -12.73 -0.12
C GLN A 81 2.84 -11.53 0.80
N VAL A 82 3.45 -10.38 0.50
CA VAL A 82 3.23 -9.13 1.25
C VAL A 82 1.77 -8.68 1.14
N ALA A 83 1.19 -8.74 -0.06
CA ALA A 83 -0.21 -8.39 -0.29
C ALA A 83 -1.16 -9.33 0.49
N ALA A 84 -0.92 -10.64 0.46
CA ALA A 84 -1.70 -11.63 1.19
C ALA A 84 -1.64 -11.38 2.71
N CYS A 85 -0.44 -11.08 3.24
CA CYS A 85 -0.26 -10.72 4.65
C CYS A 85 -1.09 -9.49 5.03
N ALA A 86 -1.02 -8.41 4.23
CA ALA A 86 -1.74 -7.18 4.53
C ALA A 86 -3.26 -7.39 4.51
N LEU A 87 -3.76 -8.10 3.49
CA LEU A 87 -5.18 -8.45 3.36
C LEU A 87 -5.68 -9.29 4.55
N GLN A 88 -4.87 -10.25 5.00
CA GLN A 88 -5.16 -11.07 6.18
C GLN A 88 -5.24 -10.20 7.45
N MET A 89 -4.26 -9.34 7.67
CA MET A 89 -4.20 -8.47 8.85
C MET A 89 -5.37 -7.49 8.92
N GLU A 90 -5.80 -6.96 7.78
CA GLU A 90 -6.94 -6.05 7.68
C GLU A 90 -8.29 -6.79 7.63
N GLY A 91 -8.29 -8.12 7.74
CA GLY A 91 -9.50 -8.94 7.83
C GLY A 91 -10.32 -8.98 6.55
N TRP A 92 -9.68 -8.92 5.39
CA TRP A 92 -10.33 -8.96 4.06
C TRP A 92 -10.74 -10.35 3.59
N PHE A 93 -10.34 -11.40 4.31
CA PHE A 93 -10.80 -12.76 4.07
C PHE A 93 -11.91 -13.16 5.04
N ASN A 94 -12.90 -13.91 4.55
CA ASN A 94 -13.94 -14.55 5.36
C ASN A 94 -13.46 -15.87 5.96
N ASP A 95 -14.32 -16.54 6.74
CA ASP A 95 -13.98 -17.80 7.42
C ASP A 95 -13.69 -18.96 6.44
N LYS A 96 -14.03 -18.79 5.16
CA LYS A 96 -13.72 -19.74 4.07
C LYS A 96 -12.42 -19.38 3.34
N GLY A 97 -11.72 -18.34 3.78
CA GLY A 97 -10.50 -17.83 3.13
C GLY A 97 -10.76 -17.07 1.83
N LEU A 98 -12.00 -16.66 1.54
CA LEU A 98 -12.35 -15.92 0.32
C LEU A 98 -12.40 -14.42 0.58
N TYR A 99 -12.14 -13.61 -0.45
CA TYR A 99 -12.21 -12.17 -0.36
C TYR A 99 -13.62 -11.65 -0.03
N LYS A 100 -13.71 -10.69 0.89
CA LYS A 100 -14.96 -10.06 1.35
C LYS A 100 -15.40 -8.92 0.42
N TYR A 101 -16.00 -9.26 -0.71
CA TYR A 101 -16.59 -8.26 -1.63
C TYR A 101 -17.71 -7.45 -0.97
N ASP A 102 -18.49 -8.06 -0.07
CA ASP A 102 -19.52 -7.43 0.75
C ASP A 102 -18.95 -6.34 1.68
N LYS A 103 -17.77 -6.59 2.27
CA LYS A 103 -17.04 -5.57 3.03
C LYS A 103 -16.63 -4.42 2.11
N ALA A 104 -16.11 -4.70 0.92
CA ALA A 104 -15.74 -3.65 -0.03
C ALA A 104 -16.95 -2.79 -0.45
N GLU A 105 -18.11 -3.42 -0.71
CA GLU A 105 -19.37 -2.71 -0.98
C GLU A 105 -19.77 -1.80 0.19
N SER A 106 -19.62 -2.30 1.42
CA SER A 106 -19.92 -1.54 2.64
C SER A 106 -18.98 -0.35 2.84
N GLU A 107 -17.69 -0.53 2.56
CA GLU A 107 -16.70 0.56 2.60
C GLU A 107 -17.03 1.66 1.58
N ILE A 108 -17.44 1.29 0.36
CA ILE A 108 -17.87 2.26 -0.67
C ILE A 108 -19.04 3.10 -0.16
N LYS A 109 -20.08 2.47 0.39
CA LYS A 109 -21.26 3.16 0.95
C LYS A 109 -20.90 4.03 2.16
N ALA A 110 -19.95 3.58 2.99
CA ALA A 110 -19.51 4.32 4.16
C ALA A 110 -18.80 5.63 3.83
N LYS A 111 -18.24 5.77 2.61
CA LYS A 111 -17.64 7.03 2.14
C LYS A 111 -18.67 8.13 1.91
N ARG A 112 -19.97 7.83 1.86
CA ARG A 112 -21.05 8.81 1.68
C ARG A 112 -20.82 9.64 0.41
N LEU A 113 -20.65 8.94 -0.71
CA LEU A 113 -20.54 9.57 -2.02
C LEU A 113 -21.87 10.24 -2.39
N SER A 114 -21.88 11.14 -3.37
CA SER A 114 -23.16 11.57 -3.94
C SER A 114 -23.87 10.34 -4.51
N LYS A 115 -25.20 10.30 -4.40
CA LYS A 115 -25.99 9.12 -4.79
C LYS A 115 -25.68 8.64 -6.22
N GLU A 116 -25.55 9.56 -7.16
CA GLU A 116 -25.19 9.26 -8.56
C GLU A 116 -23.81 8.58 -8.67
N ILE A 117 -22.80 9.09 -7.95
CA ILE A 117 -21.44 8.53 -7.95
C ILE A 117 -21.43 7.15 -7.28
N GLU A 118 -22.10 7.04 -6.14
CA GLU A 118 -22.20 5.79 -5.38
C GLU A 118 -22.83 4.68 -6.24
N GLU A 119 -23.97 4.96 -6.88
CA GLU A 119 -24.67 4.00 -7.74
C GLU A 119 -23.78 3.53 -8.91
N ARG A 120 -23.02 4.44 -9.52
CA ARG A 120 -22.08 4.09 -10.60
C ARG A 120 -20.94 3.21 -10.09
N ILE A 121 -20.30 3.57 -8.98
CA ILE A 121 -19.20 2.78 -8.40
C ILE A 121 -19.69 1.41 -7.92
N LEU A 122 -20.88 1.32 -7.34
CA LEU A 122 -21.49 0.05 -6.94
C LEU A 122 -21.86 -0.84 -8.14
N SER A 123 -22.21 -0.24 -9.27
CA SER A 123 -22.38 -0.99 -10.53
C SER A 123 -21.05 -1.57 -11.02
N TYR A 124 -19.97 -0.78 -11.01
CA TYR A 124 -18.63 -1.27 -11.37
C TYR A 124 -18.08 -2.28 -10.37
N HIS A 125 -18.40 -2.15 -9.08
CA HIS A 125 -18.07 -3.15 -8.06
C HIS A 125 -18.56 -4.55 -8.45
N LYS A 126 -19.81 -4.67 -8.91
CA LYS A 126 -20.37 -5.94 -9.36
C LYS A 126 -19.65 -6.47 -10.61
N GLN A 127 -19.45 -5.61 -11.60
CA GLN A 127 -18.76 -5.98 -12.85
C GLN A 127 -17.31 -6.43 -12.60
N CYS A 128 -16.54 -5.68 -11.82
CA CYS A 128 -15.15 -6.02 -11.48
C CYS A 128 -15.07 -7.31 -10.66
N LYS A 129 -16.04 -7.55 -9.77
CA LYS A 129 -16.13 -8.82 -9.05
C LYS A 129 -16.36 -9.99 -10.00
N GLU A 130 -17.38 -9.89 -10.86
CA GLU A 130 -17.73 -10.93 -11.83
C GLU A 130 -16.55 -11.23 -12.77
N GLU A 131 -15.91 -10.19 -13.31
CA GLU A 131 -14.73 -10.35 -14.18
C GLU A 131 -13.56 -11.03 -13.44
N ALA A 132 -13.32 -10.67 -12.19
CA ALA A 132 -12.26 -11.28 -11.39
C ALA A 132 -12.54 -12.76 -11.11
N GLU A 133 -13.78 -13.10 -10.71
CA GLU A 133 -14.20 -14.47 -10.44
C GLU A 133 -14.19 -15.34 -11.70
N GLU A 134 -14.50 -14.78 -12.88
CA GLU A 134 -14.45 -15.47 -14.17
C GLU A 134 -13.01 -15.74 -14.62
N LYS A 135 -12.13 -14.72 -14.60
CA LYS A 135 -10.75 -14.84 -15.07
C LYS A 135 -9.87 -15.67 -14.12
N PHE A 136 -10.13 -15.59 -12.82
CA PHE A 136 -9.39 -16.30 -11.81
C PHE A 136 -10.36 -17.07 -10.90
N PRO A 137 -10.84 -18.25 -11.32
CA PRO A 137 -11.73 -19.07 -10.52
C PRO A 137 -11.11 -19.41 -9.16
N VAL A 138 -11.97 -19.54 -8.14
CA VAL A 138 -11.57 -19.74 -6.75
C VAL A 138 -10.71 -21.00 -6.61
N SER A 139 -9.41 -20.76 -6.44
CA SER A 139 -8.41 -21.75 -6.07
C SER A 139 -7.33 -21.06 -5.24
N ASN A 140 -6.68 -21.80 -4.33
CA ASN A 140 -5.67 -21.22 -3.43
C ASN A 140 -4.48 -20.57 -4.15
N LYS A 141 -4.25 -20.92 -5.43
CA LYS A 141 -3.16 -20.35 -6.24
C LYS A 141 -3.56 -19.08 -7.01
N ALA A 142 -4.85 -18.88 -7.25
CA ALA A 142 -5.34 -17.78 -8.09
C ALA A 142 -6.02 -16.67 -7.27
N LEU A 143 -6.26 -16.87 -5.98
CA LEU A 143 -7.02 -15.92 -5.15
C LEU A 143 -6.36 -14.54 -5.07
N ILE A 144 -5.04 -14.44 -4.93
CA ILE A 144 -4.36 -13.15 -4.90
C ILE A 144 -4.47 -12.45 -6.25
N SER A 145 -4.28 -13.17 -7.35
CA SER A 145 -4.45 -12.63 -8.71
C SER A 145 -5.89 -12.18 -8.97
N GLN A 146 -6.89 -12.92 -8.48
CA GLN A 146 -8.30 -12.53 -8.50
C GLN A 146 -8.52 -11.17 -7.81
N ILE A 147 -7.97 -11.02 -6.59
CA ILE A 147 -8.11 -9.78 -5.81
C ILE A 147 -7.38 -8.62 -6.48
N GLN A 148 -6.18 -8.84 -7.01
CA GLN A 148 -5.42 -7.81 -7.71
C GLN A 148 -6.15 -7.32 -8.96
N LEU A 149 -6.74 -8.22 -9.74
CA LEU A 149 -7.56 -7.84 -10.89
C LEU A 149 -8.78 -7.02 -10.45
N TYR A 150 -9.50 -7.46 -9.43
CA TYR A 150 -10.63 -6.71 -8.88
C TYR A 150 -10.19 -5.31 -8.41
N GLN A 151 -9.10 -5.20 -7.65
CA GLN A 151 -8.61 -3.92 -7.12
C GLN A 151 -8.19 -2.99 -8.26
N ALA A 152 -7.44 -3.48 -9.25
CA ALA A 152 -7.05 -2.67 -10.41
C ALA A 152 -8.25 -2.20 -11.24
N CYS A 153 -9.25 -3.07 -11.43
CA CYS A 153 -10.51 -2.73 -12.10
C CYS A 153 -11.26 -1.63 -11.34
N MET A 154 -11.37 -1.76 -10.01
CA MET A 154 -12.01 -0.75 -9.17
C MET A 154 -11.25 0.57 -9.16
N ASP A 155 -9.91 0.54 -9.04
CA ASP A 155 -9.07 1.74 -9.06
C ASP A 155 -9.25 2.52 -10.36
N TYR A 156 -9.32 1.82 -11.51
CA TYR A 156 -9.60 2.42 -12.80
C TYR A 156 -10.97 3.12 -12.84
N PHE A 157 -12.04 2.40 -12.50
CA PHE A 157 -13.39 2.97 -12.59
C PHE A 157 -13.67 4.04 -11.53
N ILE A 158 -13.10 3.91 -10.33
CA ILE A 158 -13.16 4.97 -9.32
C ILE A 158 -12.45 6.21 -9.85
N SER A 159 -11.26 6.06 -10.43
CA SER A 159 -10.51 7.20 -10.99
C SER A 159 -11.29 7.88 -12.12
N ASP A 160 -11.91 7.13 -13.03
CA ASP A 160 -12.73 7.66 -14.11
C ASP A 160 -13.99 8.38 -13.59
N VAL A 161 -14.77 7.71 -12.72
CA VAL A 161 -16.02 8.27 -12.18
C VAL A 161 -15.76 9.51 -11.32
N CYS A 162 -14.69 9.49 -10.53
CA CYS A 162 -14.35 10.60 -9.65
C CYS A 162 -13.54 11.68 -10.37
N GLY A 163 -12.89 11.39 -11.50
CA GLY A 163 -11.95 12.30 -12.15
C GLY A 163 -10.71 12.52 -11.28
N ILE A 164 -10.10 11.43 -10.80
CA ILE A 164 -8.88 11.47 -9.98
C ILE A 164 -7.67 11.62 -10.89
N ASP A 165 -6.81 12.58 -10.58
CA ASP A 165 -5.59 12.87 -11.33
C ASP A 165 -4.36 12.96 -10.42
N VAL A 166 -3.23 12.44 -10.89
CA VAL A 166 -1.93 12.61 -10.24
C VAL A 166 -1.23 13.82 -10.85
N LEU A 167 -1.19 14.90 -10.08
CA LEU A 167 -0.50 16.12 -10.46
C LEU A 167 1.01 15.89 -10.32
N ARG A 168 1.69 15.74 -11.45
CA ARG A 168 3.15 15.72 -11.52
C ARG A 168 3.65 17.16 -11.51
N ARG A 169 4.64 17.46 -10.64
CA ARG A 169 5.39 18.71 -10.69
C ARG A 169 6.43 18.66 -11.80
#